data_AF-A0AAW0CCN0-F1
#
_entry.id   AF-A0AAW0CCN0-F1
#
_cell.length_a   1.000
_cell.length_b   1.000
_cell.length_c   1.000
_cell.angle_alpha   90.00
_cell.angle_beta   90.00
_cell.angle_gamma   90.00
#
_symmetry.space_group_name_H-M   'P 1'
#
loop_
_entity.id
_entity.type
_entity.pdbx_description
1 polymer ?
#
loop_
_entity_poly.entity_id
_entity_poly.type
_entity_poly.pdbx_seq_one_letter_code
_entity_poly.pdbx_strand_id
1 'polypeptide(L)'
;LVSSDKYGKYIDNFDEVQAELVEHYGAQVLSKDLDSAIAGDQDRHIRHDAIETLGIFSDILKDVSLQGIIPTNFGVAQSEWEPNSYGETEFVKVGRKDVEIALPFDIWWPCAVLWAQGMEIMIRMQEA
;
A
#
# COMPACT_ATOMS: atom_id res chain seq x y z
N LEU A 1 -7.38 39.76 6.05
CA LEU A 1 -8.65 39.01 5.94
C LEU A 1 -8.55 38.09 4.73
N VAL A 2 -8.00 36.89 4.93
CA VAL A 2 -8.03 35.82 3.94
C VAL A 2 -8.57 34.60 4.67
N SER A 3 -9.83 34.31 4.36
CA SER A 3 -10.52 33.07 4.71
C SER A 3 -9.87 31.93 3.91
N SER A 4 -9.41 30.90 4.62
CA SER A 4 -8.88 29.68 4.04
C SER A 4 -9.58 28.51 4.74
N ASP A 5 -10.85 28.34 4.41
CA ASP A 5 -11.61 27.11 4.65
C ASP A 5 -11.66 26.33 3.34
N LYS A 6 -11.02 25.15 3.29
CA LYS A 6 -11.65 23.88 2.81
C LYS A 6 -10.72 22.69 2.57
N TYR A 7 -9.41 22.83 2.65
CA TYR A 7 -8.50 21.70 2.43
C TYR A 7 -7.50 21.63 3.57
N GLY A 8 -7.52 20.49 4.26
CA GLY A 8 -6.85 20.25 5.53
C GLY A 8 -5.40 20.73 5.53
N LYS A 9 -5.02 21.40 6.62
CA LYS A 9 -3.61 21.58 6.96
C LYS A 9 -3.01 20.18 7.15
N TYR A 10 -2.07 19.81 6.30
CA TYR A 10 -1.16 18.72 6.63
C TYR A 10 -0.25 19.24 7.72
N ILE A 11 -0.43 18.70 8.91
CA ILE A 11 0.42 18.99 10.06
C ILE A 11 1.55 17.97 9.97
N ASP A 12 2.75 18.44 9.62
CA ASP A 12 3.96 17.62 9.51
C ASP A 12 4.45 17.09 10.88
N ASN A 13 3.81 17.54 11.96
CA ASN A 13 4.17 17.23 13.33
C ASN A 13 3.11 16.31 13.97
N PHE A 14 3.44 15.02 14.05
CA PHE A 14 2.57 13.97 14.58
C PHE A 14 2.04 14.28 16.00
N ASP A 15 2.84 14.99 16.81
CA ASP A 15 2.47 15.39 18.16
C ASP A 15 1.38 16.50 18.19
N GLU A 16 1.38 17.41 17.21
CA GLU A 16 0.33 18.43 17.06
C GLU A 16 -0.97 17.83 16.51
N VAL A 17 -0.86 16.87 15.57
CA VAL A 17 -2.02 16.11 15.05
C VAL A 17 -2.72 15.38 16.18
N GLN A 18 -1.96 14.77 17.08
CA GLN A 18 -2.51 14.03 18.20
C GLN A 18 -3.26 14.95 19.17
N ALA A 19 -2.76 16.16 19.43
CA ALA A 19 -3.45 17.14 20.28
C ALA A 19 -4.77 17.64 19.65
N GLU A 20 -4.78 17.97 18.36
CA GLU A 20 -5.98 18.43 17.65
C GLU A 20 -7.02 17.31 17.50
N LEU A 21 -6.59 16.07 17.23
CA LEU A 21 -7.46 14.89 17.20
C LEU A 21 -8.02 14.55 18.59
N VAL A 22 -7.22 14.69 19.65
CA VAL A 22 -7.69 14.52 21.05
C VAL A 22 -8.71 15.59 21.41
N GLU A 23 -8.54 16.83 20.94
CA GLU A 23 -9.49 17.91 21.17
C GLU A 23 -10.81 17.69 20.41
N HIS A 24 -10.74 17.25 19.15
CA HIS A 24 -11.92 17.11 18.30
C HIS A 24 -12.72 15.82 18.55
N TYR A 25 -12.04 14.70 18.82
CA TYR A 25 -12.65 13.38 19.00
C TYR A 25 -12.64 12.90 20.45
N GLY A 26 -11.95 13.60 21.36
CA GLY A 26 -11.79 13.22 22.76
C GLY A 26 -10.72 12.13 22.94
N ALA A 27 -9.95 12.24 24.02
CA ALA A 27 -8.87 11.28 24.38
C ALA A 27 -9.33 9.81 24.50
N GLN A 28 -10.63 9.56 24.63
CA GLN A 28 -11.20 8.22 24.70
C GLN A 28 -11.22 7.51 23.33
N VAL A 29 -11.33 8.27 22.22
CA VAL A 29 -11.37 7.70 20.86
C VAL A 29 -9.99 7.26 20.36
N LEU A 30 -8.91 7.81 20.91
CA LEU A 30 -7.52 7.41 20.60
C LEU A 30 -6.95 6.37 21.58
N SER A 31 -7.80 5.79 22.42
CA SER A 31 -7.40 4.72 23.34
C SER A 31 -7.30 3.36 22.61
N LYS A 32 -6.84 2.32 23.31
CA LYS A 32 -6.83 0.90 22.85
C LYS A 32 -8.17 0.41 22.26
N ASP A 33 -9.25 1.15 22.48
CA ASP A 33 -10.55 0.91 21.88
C ASP A 33 -10.60 1.23 20.38
N LEU A 34 -9.70 2.06 19.83
CA LEU A 34 -9.68 2.33 18.39
C LEU A 34 -9.25 1.11 17.59
N ASP A 35 -8.15 0.46 17.98
CA ASP A 35 -7.69 -0.77 17.34
C ASP A 35 -8.76 -1.88 17.44
N SER A 36 -9.46 -1.93 18.58
CA SER A 36 -10.55 -2.88 18.83
C SER A 36 -11.80 -2.54 18.00
N ALA A 37 -12.11 -1.24 17.82
CA ALA A 37 -13.21 -0.77 17.00
C ALA A 37 -12.94 -0.99 15.51
N ILE A 38 -11.71 -0.70 15.03
CA ILE A 38 -11.27 -0.96 13.66
C ILE A 38 -11.33 -2.47 13.39
N ALA A 39 -10.80 -3.29 14.30
CA ALA A 39 -10.87 -4.75 14.18
C ALA A 39 -12.32 -5.24 14.11
N GLY A 40 -13.21 -4.76 14.98
CA GLY A 40 -14.63 -5.14 14.98
C GLY A 40 -15.41 -4.68 13.75
N ASP A 41 -15.04 -3.55 13.14
CA ASP A 41 -15.68 -3.04 11.92
C ASP A 41 -15.19 -3.77 10.66
N GLN A 42 -13.93 -4.24 10.67
CA GLN A 42 -13.36 -5.10 9.63
C GLN A 42 -13.91 -6.54 9.71
N ASP A 43 -14.17 -7.06 10.91
CA ASP A 43 -14.61 -8.44 11.14
C ASP A 43 -15.96 -8.77 10.46
N ARG A 44 -16.87 -7.78 10.36
CA ARG A 44 -18.16 -7.96 9.65
C ARG A 44 -18.02 -8.18 8.14
N HIS A 45 -16.88 -7.78 7.57
CA HIS A 45 -16.61 -7.82 6.13
C HIS A 45 -15.64 -8.94 5.75
N ILE A 46 -15.01 -9.62 6.71
CA ILE A 46 -14.14 -10.77 6.49
C ILE A 46 -15.01 -12.03 6.52
N ARG A 47 -15.32 -12.59 5.35
CA ARG A 47 -16.19 -13.79 5.19
C ARG A 47 -15.41 -15.08 4.98
N HIS A 48 -14.15 -15.12 5.37
CA HIS A 48 -13.32 -16.31 5.24
C HIS A 48 -12.60 -16.58 6.56
N ASP A 49 -12.41 -17.86 6.86
CA ASP A 49 -11.55 -18.27 7.97
C ASP A 49 -10.13 -17.73 7.76
N ALA A 50 -9.35 -17.65 8.84
CA ALA A 50 -7.94 -17.29 8.75
C ALA A 50 -7.26 -18.21 7.72
N ILE A 51 -6.65 -17.62 6.70
CA ILE A 51 -5.99 -18.35 5.63
C ILE A 51 -4.76 -19.04 6.24
N GLU A 52 -4.84 -20.33 6.53
CA GLU A 52 -3.75 -21.11 7.15
C GLU A 52 -2.45 -21.02 6.34
N THR A 53 -2.55 -20.80 5.03
CA THR A 53 -1.42 -20.68 4.11
C THR A 53 -0.72 -19.31 4.16
N LEU A 54 -1.27 -18.32 4.86
CA LEU A 54 -0.72 -16.96 4.93
C LEU A 54 0.65 -16.92 5.63
N GLY A 55 0.86 -17.78 6.63
CA GLY A 55 2.14 -17.89 7.32
C GLY A 55 3.26 -18.37 6.39
N ILE A 56 3.01 -19.48 5.69
CA ILE A 56 3.94 -20.05 4.71
C ILE A 56 4.21 -19.06 3.56
N PHE A 57 3.17 -18.42 3.04
CA PHE A 57 3.30 -17.37 2.03
C PHE A 57 4.21 -16.24 2.50
N SER A 58 4.00 -15.75 3.72
CA SER A 58 4.76 -14.63 4.29
C SER A 58 6.24 -14.98 4.47
N ASP A 59 6.54 -16.20 4.92
CA ASP A 59 7.91 -16.69 5.08
C ASP A 59 8.63 -16.80 3.72
N ILE A 60 7.96 -17.40 2.72
CA ILE A 60 8.53 -17.52 1.36
C ILE A 60 8.72 -16.14 0.74
N LEU A 61 7.76 -15.23 0.86
CA LEU A 61 7.85 -13.87 0.31
C LEU A 61 9.03 -13.11 0.91
N LYS A 62 9.24 -13.24 2.23
CA LYS A 62 10.38 -12.63 2.91
C LYS A 62 11.70 -13.19 2.37
N ASP A 63 11.82 -14.49 2.21
CA ASP A 63 13.03 -15.13 1.70
C ASP A 63 13.33 -14.76 0.24
N VAL A 64 12.31 -14.72 -0.61
CA VAL A 64 12.43 -14.32 -2.03
C VAL A 64 12.82 -12.84 -2.14
N SER A 65 12.22 -11.98 -1.31
CA SER A 65 12.52 -10.55 -1.25
C SER A 65 13.97 -10.30 -0.83
N LEU A 66 14.45 -10.99 0.22
CA LEU A 66 15.85 -10.91 0.68
C LEU A 66 16.87 -11.37 -0.36
N GLN A 67 16.50 -12.33 -1.21
CA GLN A 67 17.35 -12.81 -2.31
C GLN A 67 17.37 -11.87 -3.51
N GLY A 68 16.52 -10.84 -3.55
CA GLY A 68 16.45 -9.91 -4.67
C GLY A 68 16.00 -10.56 -5.97
N ILE A 69 15.21 -11.64 -5.90
CA ILE A 69 14.71 -12.35 -7.08
C ILE A 69 13.68 -11.46 -7.79
N ILE A 70 13.92 -11.11 -9.05
CA ILE A 70 12.99 -10.33 -9.85
C ILE A 70 12.21 -11.29 -10.76
N PRO A 71 10.89 -11.47 -10.55
CA PRO A 71 10.08 -12.32 -11.40
C PRO A 71 9.96 -11.77 -12.83
N THR A 72 9.85 -12.68 -13.79
CA THR A 72 9.61 -12.37 -15.21
C THR A 72 8.14 -12.57 -15.57
N ASN A 73 7.71 -12.00 -16.68
CA ASN A 73 6.33 -11.92 -17.19
C ASN A 73 5.40 -11.01 -16.37
N PHE A 74 5.96 -10.07 -15.61
CA PHE A 74 5.21 -9.10 -14.80
C PHE A 74 5.52 -7.63 -15.14
N GLY A 75 6.37 -7.37 -16.14
CA GLY A 75 6.76 -6.02 -16.55
C GLY A 75 7.71 -5.33 -15.56
N VAL A 76 8.31 -6.07 -14.63
CA VAL A 76 9.22 -5.55 -13.59
C VAL A 76 10.67 -5.89 -13.86
N ALA A 77 10.93 -6.90 -14.70
CA ALA A 77 12.28 -7.25 -15.11
C ALA A 77 12.75 -6.30 -16.21
N GLN A 78 14.00 -5.85 -16.11
CA GLN A 78 14.58 -4.89 -17.07
C GLN A 78 14.53 -5.38 -18.52
N SER A 79 14.58 -6.70 -18.74
CA SER A 79 14.43 -7.32 -20.06
C SER A 79 13.06 -7.12 -20.70
N GLU A 80 12.07 -6.70 -19.92
CA GLU A 80 10.68 -6.50 -20.35
C GLU A 80 10.36 -5.03 -20.66
N TRP A 81 11.30 -4.12 -20.41
CA TRP A 81 11.06 -2.69 -20.57
C TRP A 81 11.36 -2.22 -21.99
N GLU A 82 10.33 -1.72 -22.67
CA GLU A 82 10.48 -1.02 -23.96
C GLU A 82 10.27 0.50 -23.77
N PRO A 83 11.18 1.40 -24.20
CA PRO A 83 12.56 1.25 -24.67
C PRO A 83 13.58 1.67 -23.58
N ASN A 84 13.88 0.76 -22.65
CA ASN A 84 14.92 0.84 -21.60
C ASN A 84 14.61 1.63 -20.31
N SER A 85 13.36 2.04 -20.05
CA SER A 85 13.02 2.60 -18.74
C SER A 85 11.74 1.98 -18.20
N TYR A 86 11.70 1.84 -16.88
CA TYR A 86 10.45 1.63 -16.17
C TYR A 86 9.65 2.92 -16.24
N GLY A 87 8.36 2.85 -16.58
CA GLY A 87 7.53 4.03 -16.87
C GLY A 87 7.64 5.10 -15.77
N GLU A 88 8.07 6.30 -16.16
CA GLU A 88 8.33 7.40 -15.21
C GLU A 88 7.10 8.26 -14.94
N THR A 89 6.10 8.22 -15.83
CA THR A 89 4.83 8.91 -15.66
C THR A 89 3.66 8.06 -16.15
N GLU A 90 2.50 8.23 -15.52
CA GLU A 90 1.26 7.60 -15.93
C GLU A 90 0.10 8.61 -15.85
N PHE A 91 -0.89 8.49 -16.74
CA PHE A 91 -2.10 9.31 -16.68
C PHE A 91 -3.20 8.57 -15.94
N VAL A 92 -3.58 9.09 -14.77
CA VAL A 92 -4.70 8.56 -14.00
C VAL A 92 -5.92 9.46 -14.18
N LYS A 93 -7.06 8.82 -14.48
CA LYS A 93 -8.33 9.53 -14.63
C LYS A 93 -8.93 9.87 -13.27
N VAL A 94 -8.95 11.16 -12.94
CA VAL A 94 -9.58 11.70 -11.73
C VAL A 94 -10.89 12.39 -12.13
N GLY A 95 -11.97 11.61 -12.06
CA GLY A 95 -13.31 12.05 -12.46
C GLY A 95 -13.40 12.29 -13.98
N ARG A 96 -13.39 13.56 -14.39
CA ARG A 96 -13.48 13.99 -15.81
C ARG A 96 -12.15 14.46 -16.40
N LYS A 97 -11.07 14.49 -15.61
CA LYS A 97 -9.75 14.96 -16.04
C LYS A 97 -8.74 13.82 -15.95
N ASP A 98 -7.78 13.83 -16.87
CA ASP A 98 -6.61 12.98 -16.77
C ASP A 98 -5.49 13.78 -16.09
N VAL A 99 -4.90 13.20 -15.08
CA VAL A 99 -3.82 13.80 -14.28
C VAL A 99 -2.59 12.95 -14.51
N GLU A 100 -1.51 13.58 -14.95
CA GLU A 100 -0.20 12.96 -15.02
C GLU A 100 0.35 12.82 -13.60
N ILE A 101 0.70 11.61 -13.22
CA ILE A 101 1.40 11.31 -11.97
C ILE A 101 2.81 10.86 -12.29
N ALA A 102 3.79 11.37 -11.53
CA ALA A 102 5.14 10.86 -11.58
C ALA A 102 5.21 9.52 -10.84
N LEU A 103 5.93 8.58 -11.42
CA LEU A 103 6.23 7.27 -10.85
C LEU A 103 7.75 7.18 -10.59
N PRO A 104 8.28 7.80 -9.51
CA PRO A 104 9.69 7.70 -9.18
C PRO A 104 10.14 6.25 -9.06
N PHE A 105 11.17 5.89 -9.84
CA PHE A 105 11.69 4.53 -9.92
C PHE A 105 12.02 3.95 -8.54
N ASP A 106 12.73 4.72 -7.71
CA ASP A 106 13.20 4.30 -6.38
C ASP A 106 12.06 3.96 -5.39
N ILE A 107 10.83 4.37 -5.69
CA ILE A 107 9.65 4.11 -4.86
C ILE A 107 8.76 3.06 -5.52
N TRP A 108 8.46 3.23 -6.80
CA TRP A 108 7.47 2.40 -7.49
C TRP A 108 8.02 1.06 -7.91
N TRP A 109 9.25 1.00 -8.40
CA TRP A 109 9.83 -0.25 -8.87
C TRP A 109 10.00 -1.28 -7.74
N PRO A 110 10.53 -0.94 -6.55
CA PRO A 110 10.60 -1.89 -5.43
C PRO A 110 9.23 -2.43 -5.02
N CYS A 111 8.20 -1.58 -5.01
CA CYS A 111 6.82 -1.97 -4.71
C CYS A 111 6.27 -2.94 -5.77
N ALA A 112 6.51 -2.66 -7.05
CA ALA A 112 6.07 -3.51 -8.14
C ALA A 112 6.79 -4.87 -8.13
N VAL A 113 8.09 -4.89 -7.83
CA VAL A 113 8.85 -6.14 -7.66
C VAL A 113 8.27 -6.97 -6.51
N LEU A 114 8.00 -6.36 -5.35
CA LEU A 114 7.43 -7.08 -4.21
C LEU A 114 6.04 -7.65 -4.53
N TRP A 115 5.22 -6.88 -5.25
CA TRP A 115 3.93 -7.35 -5.74
C TRP A 115 4.09 -8.55 -6.69
N ALA A 116 5.00 -8.47 -7.66
CA ALA A 116 5.28 -9.55 -8.60
C ALA A 116 5.78 -10.81 -7.89
N GLN A 117 6.64 -10.66 -6.87
CA GLN A 117 7.11 -11.78 -6.05
C GLN A 117 5.95 -12.46 -5.34
N GLY A 118 5.04 -11.69 -4.75
CA GLY A 118 3.83 -12.23 -4.13
C GLY A 118 2.95 -12.98 -5.13
N MET A 119 2.74 -12.42 -6.33
CA MET A 119 1.95 -13.07 -7.38
C MET A 119 2.55 -14.41 -7.82
N GLU A 120 3.85 -14.45 -8.10
CA GLU A 120 4.57 -15.66 -8.50
C GLU A 120 4.45 -16.76 -7.43
N ILE A 121 4.61 -16.40 -6.15
CA ILE A 121 4.47 -17.35 -5.04
C ILE A 121 3.04 -17.88 -4.96
N MET A 122 2.03 -17.02 -5.05
CA MET A 122 0.63 -17.44 -5.03
C MET A 122 0.29 -18.39 -6.18
N ILE A 123 0.77 -18.11 -7.40
CA ILE A 123 0.59 -18.99 -8.56
C ILE A 123 1.19 -20.36 -8.27
N ARG A 124 2.45 -20.42 -7.81
CA ARG A 124 3.12 -21.68 -7.49
C ARG A 124 2.45 -22.46 -6.35
N MET A 125 1.92 -21.76 -5.36
CA MET A 125 1.18 -22.39 -4.25
C MET A 125 -0.18 -22.96 -4.69
N GLN A 126 -0.78 -22.45 -5.75
CA GLN A 126 -2.04 -22.98 -6.31
C GLN A 126 -1.81 -24.19 -7.23
N GLU A 127 -0.64 -24.29 -7.85
CA GLU A 127 -0.27 -25.39 -8.75
C GLU A 127 0.33 -26.61 -8.02
N ALA A 128 0.70 -26.46 -6.74
CA ALA A 128 1.30 -27.50 -5.90
C ALA A 128 0.24 -28.38 -5.20
#